data_AF-Q5FKZ8-F1
#
_entry.id   AF-Q5FKZ8-F1
#
_cell.length_a   1.000
_cell.length_b   1.000
_cell.length_c   1.000
_cell.angle_alpha   90.00
_cell.angle_beta   90.00
_cell.angle_gamma   90.00
#
_symmetry.space_group_name_H-M   'P 1'
#
loop_
_entity.id
_entity.type
_entity.pdbx_description
1 polymer ?
#
loop_
_entity_poly.entity_id
_entity_poly.type
_entity_poly.pdbx_seq_one_letter_code
_entity_poly.pdbx_strand_id
1 'polypeptide(L)' 'MNNEIKLHQALYEMKAVAEQLYPLYKALTDEIEQLTEDDPNDPITTKKTLKYLSEDVFDLGTRLIDNAKSIEKE' A
#
# COMPACT_ATOMS: atom_id res chain seq x y z
N MET A 1 -10.28 26.59 15.18
CA MET A 1 -9.83 25.18 15.23
C MET A 1 -8.33 25.18 15.02
N ASN A 2 -7.54 24.75 16.01
CA ASN A 2 -6.07 24.89 16.03
C ASN A 2 -5.43 24.06 14.90
N ASN A 3 -4.40 24.58 14.23
CA ASN A 3 -3.74 23.91 13.10
C ASN A 3 -3.12 22.56 13.51
N GLU A 4 -2.67 22.47 14.77
CA GLU A 4 -2.13 21.26 15.40
C GLU A 4 -3.17 20.13 15.50
N ILE A 5 -4.42 20.45 15.85
CA ILE A 5 -5.51 19.46 15.92
C ILE A 5 -5.81 18.89 14.53
N LYS A 6 -5.80 19.75 13.49
CA LYS A 6 -5.99 19.31 12.10
C LYS A 6 -4.87 18.39 11.63
N LEU A 7 -3.63 18.70 12.01
CA LEU A 7 -2.47 17.87 11.68
C LEU A 7 -2.60 16.48 12.31
N HIS A 8 -2.90 16.40 13.61
CA HIS A 8 -3.09 15.12 14.28
C HIS A 8 -4.25 14.29 13.70
N GLN A 9 -5.36 14.92 13.32
CA GLN A 9 -6.45 14.23 12.63
C GLN A 9 -6.01 13.68 11.27
N ALA A 10 -5.30 14.47 10.46
CA ALA A 10 -4.78 14.00 9.17
C ALA A 10 -3.81 12.82 9.34
N LEU A 11 -2.92 12.86 10.33
CA LEU A 11 -1.98 11.77 10.61
C LEU A 11 -2.69 10.49 11.04
N TYR A 12 -3.69 10.61 11.91
CA TYR A 12 -4.52 9.50 12.35
C TYR A 12 -5.25 8.85 11.16
N GLU A 13 -5.87 9.66 10.29
CA GLU A 13 -6.55 9.17 9.08
C GLU A 13 -5.58 8.49 8.11
N MET A 14 -4.39 9.06 7.89
CA MET A 14 -3.35 8.46 7.03
C MET A 14 -2.90 7.10 7.57
N LYS A 15 -2.67 7.00 8.88
CA LYS A 15 -2.32 5.74 9.54
C LYS A 15 -3.42 4.70 9.41
N ALA A 16 -4.67 5.08 9.67
CA ALA A 16 -5.82 4.19 9.56
C ALA A 16 -6.00 3.65 8.13
N VAL A 17 -5.84 4.52 7.11
CA VAL A 17 -5.88 4.10 5.70
C VAL A 17 -4.76 3.11 5.39
N ALA A 18 -3.54 3.37 5.84
CA ALA A 18 -2.42 2.49 5.56
C ALA A 18 -2.51 1.13 6.29
N GLU A 19 -3.04 1.10 7.51
CA GLU A 19 -3.35 -0.14 8.22
C GLU A 19 -4.42 -0.98 7.47
N GLN A 20 -5.38 -0.34 6.80
CA GLN A 20 -6.37 -1.01 5.95
C GLN A 20 -5.79 -1.49 4.60
N LEU A 21 -4.76 -0.83 4.07
CA LEU A 21 -4.11 -1.24 2.82
C LEU A 21 -3.40 -2.59 2.97
N TYR A 22 -2.85 -2.92 4.14
CA TYR A 22 -2.11 -4.17 4.35
C TYR A 22 -2.95 -5.45 4.10
N PRO A 23 -4.14 -5.63 4.72
CA PRO A 23 -4.99 -6.79 4.43
C PRO A 23 -5.50 -6.81 2.98
N LEU A 24 -5.75 -5.65 2.37
CA LEU A 24 -6.16 -5.55 0.96
C LEU A 24 -5.04 -5.97 0.01
N TYR A 25 -3.80 -5.54 0.27
CA TYR A 25 -2.62 -5.97 -0.47
C TYR A 25 -2.46 -7.50 -0.39
N LYS A 26 -2.62 -8.08 0.81
CA LYS A 26 -2.55 -9.53 0.99
C LYS A 26 -3.61 -10.25 0.15
N ALA A 27 -4.87 -9.82 0.25
CA ALA A 27 -5.95 -10.41 -0.53
C ALA A 27 -5.72 -10.28 -2.04
N LEU A 28 -5.25 -9.12 -2.51
CA LEU A 28 -4.92 -8.89 -3.90
C LEU A 28 -3.78 -9.81 -4.38
N THR A 29 -2.74 -9.97 -3.56
CA THR A 29 -1.60 -10.85 -3.89
C THR A 29 -2.05 -12.30 -4.01
N ASP A 30 -2.89 -12.78 -3.09
CA ASP A 30 -3.45 -14.14 -3.12
C ASP A 30 -4.27 -14.39 -4.41
N GLU A 31 -5.05 -13.40 -4.88
CA GLU A 31 -5.78 -13.49 -6.15
C GLU A 31 -4.85 -13.47 -7.37
N ILE A 32 -3.81 -12.63 -7.35
CA ILE A 32 -2.81 -12.58 -8.44
C ILE A 32 -2.06 -13.91 -8.55
N GLU A 33 -1.77 -14.58 -7.43
CA GLU A 33 -1.11 -15.88 -7.43
C GLU A 33 -1.93 -16.98 -8.11
N GLN A 34 -3.26 -16.89 -8.04
CA GLN A 34 -4.18 -17.82 -8.69
C GLN A 34 -4.27 -17.63 -10.22
N LEU A 35 -3.84 -16.49 -10.75
CA LEU A 35 -3.83 -16.26 -12.19
C LEU A 35 -2.87 -17.24 -12.89
N THR A 36 -3.29 -17.75 -14.03
CA THR A 36 -2.42 -18.50 -14.93
C THR A 36 -1.37 -17.57 -15.52
N GLU A 37 -0.12 -18.03 -15.60
CA GLU A 37 0.93 -17.34 -16.34
C GLU A 37 0.79 -17.74 -17.81
N ASP A 38 0.55 -16.78 -18.71
CA ASP A 38 0.33 -17.06 -20.13
C ASP A 38 1.60 -17.63 -20.80
N ASP A 39 2.71 -16.87 -20.77
CA ASP A 39 4.05 -17.30 -21.17
C ASP A 39 5.06 -16.95 -20.05
N PRO A 40 5.67 -17.94 -19.38
CA PRO A 40 6.68 -17.71 -18.35
C PRO A 40 7.88 -16.88 -18.82
N ASN A 41 8.21 -16.93 -20.12
CA ASN A 41 9.34 -16.23 -20.72
C ASN A 41 9.01 -14.80 -21.16
N ASP A 42 7.72 -14.45 -21.27
CA ASP A 42 7.32 -13.08 -21.58
C ASP A 42 7.56 -12.21 -20.34
N PRO A 43 8.41 -11.18 -20.40
CA PRO A 43 8.66 -10.30 -19.27
C PRO A 43 7.42 -9.49 -18.86
N ILE A 44 6.42 -9.32 -19.73
CA ILE A 44 5.25 -8.47 -19.51
C ILE A 44 3.97 -9.30 -19.68
N THR A 45 3.70 -10.15 -18.69
CA THR A 45 2.40 -10.81 -18.57
C THR A 45 1.47 -9.99 -17.67
N THR A 46 0.16 -10.27 -17.78
CA THR A 46 -0.84 -9.71 -16.87
C THR A 46 -0.51 -10.01 -15.42
N LYS A 47 -0.10 -11.26 -15.11
CA LYS A 47 0.28 -11.68 -13.75
C LYS A 47 1.48 -10.91 -13.22
N LYS A 48 2.57 -10.79 -14.00
CA LYS A 48 3.77 -10.03 -13.60
C LYS A 48 3.48 -8.55 -13.42
N THR A 49 2.68 -7.96 -14.31
CA THR A 49 2.26 -6.55 -14.21
C THR A 49 1.45 -6.30 -12.94
N LEU A 50 0.50 -7.19 -12.61
CA LEU A 50 -0.30 -7.07 -11.40
C LEU A 50 0.53 -7.26 -10.13
N LYS A 51 1.48 -8.21 -10.12
CA LYS A 51 2.44 -8.36 -9.00
C LYS A 51 3.21 -7.07 -8.75
N TYR A 52 3.83 -6.53 -9.81
CA TYR A 52 4.57 -5.27 -9.73
C TYR A 52 3.70 -4.12 -9.17
N LEU A 53 2.47 -3.96 -9.68
CA LEU A 53 1.57 -2.91 -9.20
C LEU A 53 1.15 -3.12 -7.73
N SER A 54 0.96 -4.38 -7.30
CA SER A 54 0.60 -4.68 -5.92
C SER A 54 1.75 -4.34 -4.95
N GLU A 55 2.99 -4.63 -5.33
CA GLU A 55 4.20 -4.27 -4.57
C GLU A 55 4.36 -2.74 -4.48
N ASP A 56 4.16 -2.00 -5.58
CA ASP A 56 4.19 -0.53 -5.57
C ASP A 56 3.15 0.08 -4.61
N VAL A 57 1.93 -0.48 -4.56
CA VAL A 57 0.87 -0.05 -3.62
C VAL A 57 1.28 -0.33 -2.18
N PHE A 58 1.90 -1.48 -1.92
CA PHE A 58 2.39 -1.85 -0.59
C PHE A 58 3.48 -0.89 -0.10
N ASP A 59 4.44 -0.56 -0.96
CA ASP A 59 5.52 0.38 -0.64
C ASP A 59 4.99 1.79 -0.37
N LEU A 60 4.02 2.26 -1.15
CA LEU A 60 3.35 3.53 -0.89
C LEU A 60 2.62 3.54 0.46
N GLY A 61 1.91 2.45 0.79
CA GLY A 61 1.27 2.30 2.10
C GLY A 61 2.27 2.36 3.26
N THR A 62 3.40 1.67 3.12
CA THR A 62 4.48 1.67 4.12
C THR A 62 5.07 3.07 4.31
N ARG A 63 5.34 3.79 3.22
CA ARG A 63 5.85 5.18 3.27
C ARG A 63 4.87 6.13 3.95
N LEU A 64 3.56 5.95 3.76
CA LEU A 64 2.55 6.76 4.46
C LEU A 64 2.60 6.53 5.98
N ILE A 65 2.76 5.28 6.43
CA ILE A 65 2.89 4.95 7.85
C ILE A 65 4.16 5.59 8.43
N ASP A 66 5.28 5.48 7.74
CA ASP A 66 6.56 5.99 8.23
C ASP A 66 6.56 7.52 8.30
N ASN A 67 5.97 8.19 7.30
CA ASN A 67 5.76 9.63 7.34
C ASN A 67 4.86 10.03 8.52
N ALA A 68 3.77 9.30 8.76
CA ALA A 68 2.88 9.58 9.88
C ALA A 68 3.61 9.45 11.24
N LYS A 69 4.39 8.38 11.42
CA LYS A 69 5.23 8.17 12.62
C LYS A 69 6.32 9.23 12.80
N SER A 70 6.88 9.75 11.69
CA SER A 70 7.90 10.79 11.74
C SER A 70 7.34 12.10 12.28
N ILE A 71 6.14 12.49 11.81
CA ILE A 71 5.49 13.74 12.22
C ILE A 71 4.97 13.66 13.66
N GLU A 72 4.56 12.49 14.16
CA GLU A 72 4.21 12.30 15.58
C GLU A 72 5.40 12.47 16.55
N LYS A 73 6.65 12.47 16.06
CA LYS A 73 7.86 12.58 16.87
C LYS A 73 8.49 13.97 16.89
N GLU A 74 8.05 14.87 16.01
CA GLU A 74 8.46 16.29 15.96
C GLU A 74 7.62 17.14 16.92
#